data_AF-A0A1T5EXS9-F1
#
_entry.id   AF-A0A1T5EXS9-F1
#
_cell.length_a   1.000
_cell.length_b   1.000
_cell.length_c   1.000
_cell.angle_alpha   90.00
_cell.angle_beta   90.00
_cell.angle_gamma   90.00
#
_symmetry.space_group_name_H-M   'P 1'
#
loop_
_entity.id
_entity.type
_entity.pdbx_description
1 polymer ?
#
loop_
_entity_poly.entity_id
_entity_poly.type
_entity_poly.pdbx_seq_one_letter_code
_entity_poly.pdbx_strand_id
1 'polypeptide(L)'
;MSNDTFKAVGWSSAFLAGWFLERQFVGFTTEVTTQQRFLRLTGGLLSYYAVSLIINPIIKASAAGFAGTVITCFIQMFYITFLFPAIIKIAERKFE
;
A
#
# COMPACT_ATOMS: atom_id res chain seq x y z
N MET A 1 -23.92 0.84 -7.28
CA MET A 1 -24.10 0.69 -5.82
C MET A 1 -23.27 -0.45 -5.26
N SER A 2 -23.39 -1.71 -5.73
CA SER A 2 -22.61 -2.85 -5.22
C SER A 2 -21.09 -2.70 -5.38
N ASN A 3 -20.63 -2.17 -6.51
CA ASN A 3 -19.19 -1.99 -6.77
C ASN A 3 -18.49 -1.05 -5.77
N ASP A 4 -19.17 -0.02 -5.27
CA ASP A 4 -18.55 0.94 -4.36
C ASP A 4 -18.42 0.36 -2.94
N THR A 5 -19.39 -0.46 -2.53
CA THR A 5 -19.32 -1.23 -1.28
C THR A 5 -18.12 -2.18 -1.30
N PHE A 6 -17.87 -2.84 -2.42
CA PHE A 6 -16.77 -3.79 -2.55
C PHE A 6 -15.39 -3.13 -2.53
N LYS A 7 -15.26 -1.92 -3.11
CA LYS A 7 -14.06 -1.09 -2.95
C LYS A 7 -13.85 -0.70 -1.49
N ALA A 8 -14.91 -0.23 -0.82
CA ALA A 8 -14.84 0.19 0.57
C ALA A 8 -14.44 -0.95 1.51
N VAL A 9 -14.94 -2.18 1.28
CA VAL A 9 -14.53 -3.37 2.02
C VAL A 9 -13.04 -3.67 1.81
N GLY A 10 -12.58 -3.66 0.55
CA GLY A 10 -11.16 -3.87 0.23
C GLY A 10 -10.25 -2.85 0.93
N TRP A 11 -10.58 -1.56 0.84
CA TRP A 11 -9.80 -0.50 1.48
C TRP A 11 -9.83 -0.58 3.01
N SER A 12 -11.01 -0.78 3.60
CA SER A 12 -11.16 -0.76 5.07
C SER A 12 -10.44 -1.95 5.71
N SER A 13 -10.58 -3.14 5.12
CA SER A 13 -9.88 -4.34 5.61
C SER A 13 -8.37 -4.23 5.45
N ALA A 14 -7.89 -3.73 4.31
CA ALA A 14 -6.47 -3.49 4.09
C ALA A 14 -5.89 -2.43 5.01
N PHE A 15 -6.63 -1.35 5.27
CA PHE A 15 -6.19 -0.30 6.18
C PHE A 15 -6.06 -0.84 7.60
N LEU A 16 -7.04 -1.59 8.10
CA LEU A 16 -6.98 -2.18 9.44
C LEU A 16 -5.82 -3.18 9.56
N ALA A 17 -5.68 -4.10 8.60
CA ALA A 17 -4.61 -5.08 8.60
C ALA A 17 -3.23 -4.40 8.49
N GLY A 18 -3.10 -3.46 7.55
CA GLY A 18 -1.86 -2.74 7.30
C GLY A 18 -1.46 -1.87 8.47
N TRP A 19 -2.40 -1.14 9.09
CA TRP A 19 -2.13 -0.34 10.28
C TRP A 19 -1.69 -1.22 11.46
N PHE A 20 -2.38 -2.33 11.72
CA PHE A 20 -2.00 -3.22 12.81
C PHE A 20 -0.57 -3.76 12.62
N LEU A 21 -0.24 -4.21 11.41
CA LEU A 21 1.09 -4.71 11.07
C LEU A 21 2.16 -3.61 11.08
N GLU A 22 1.84 -2.41 10.62
CA GLU A 22 2.73 -1.25 10.63
C GLU A 22 3.12 -0.92 12.06
N ARG A 23 2.14 -0.80 12.96
CA ARG A 23 2.38 -0.51 14.38
C ARG A 23 3.22 -1.58 15.08
N GLN A 24 2.97 -2.85 14.77
CA GLN A 24 3.62 -3.96 15.46
C GLN A 24 5.04 -4.22 14.95
N PHE A 25 5.28 -4.13 13.64
CA PHE A 25 6.52 -4.58 13.02
C PHE A 25 7.37 -3.46 12.41
N VAL A 26 6.74 -2.39 11.93
CA VAL A 26 7.43 -1.32 11.21
C VAL A 26 7.68 -0.14 12.13
N GLY A 27 6.72 0.40 12.87
CA GLY A 27 6.92 1.60 13.69
C GLY A 27 7.57 2.73 12.88
N PHE A 28 6.97 3.06 11.74
CA PHE A 28 7.45 4.06 10.81
C PHE A 28 7.29 5.45 11.40
N THR A 29 8.38 6.21 11.49
CA THR A 29 8.34 7.60 11.98
C THR A 29 8.32 8.60 10.84
N THR A 30 7.51 9.64 11.01
CA THR A 30 7.47 10.81 10.14
C THR A 30 8.45 11.90 10.59
N GLU A 31 9.15 11.72 11.71
CA GLU A 31 10.16 12.66 12.23
C GLU A 31 11.47 12.56 11.44
N VAL A 32 11.43 13.01 10.20
CA VAL A 32 12.60 13.15 9.32
C VAL A 32 12.62 14.52 8.68
N THR A 33 13.78 14.89 8.12
CA THR A 33 13.96 16.18 7.43
C THR A 33 12.95 16.36 6.30
N THR A 34 12.58 17.60 5.99
CA THR A 34 11.63 17.92 4.92
C THR A 34 12.04 17.32 3.57
N GLN A 35 13.35 17.29 3.27
CA GLN A 35 13.89 16.66 2.06
C GLN A 35 13.64 15.15 2.03
N GLN A 36 13.90 14.44 3.14
CA GLN A 36 13.64 13.00 3.24
C GLN A 36 12.14 12.69 3.18
N ARG A 37 11.27 13.52 3.77
CA ARG A 37 9.81 13.38 3.64
C ARG A 37 9.40 13.45 2.17
N PHE A 38 9.96 14.40 1.41
CA PHE A 38 9.64 14.57 0.00
C PHE A 38 10.13 13.41 -0.86
N LEU A 39 11.34 12.89 -0.59
CA LEU A 39 11.88 11.71 -1.27
C LEU A 39 11.04 10.45 -0.99
N ARG A 40 10.67 10.23 0.29
CA ARG A 40 9.77 9.14 0.67
C ARG A 40 8.42 9.28 -0.02
N LEU A 41 7.82 10.47 -0.02
CA LEU A 41 6.54 10.70 -0.70
C LEU A 41 6.63 10.46 -2.21
N THR A 42 7.66 11.00 -2.86
CA THR A 42 7.86 10.85 -4.31
C THR A 42 8.14 9.40 -4.70
N GLY A 43 9.02 8.71 -3.96
CA GLY A 43 9.30 7.29 -4.15
C GLY A 43 8.08 6.41 -3.91
N GLY A 44 7.27 6.74 -2.90
CA GLY A 44 5.99 6.08 -2.63
C GLY A 44 4.98 6.25 -3.76
N LEU A 45 4.89 7.46 -4.32
CA LEU A 45 3.96 7.75 -5.39
C LEU A 45 4.35 7.03 -6.70
N LEU A 46 5.64 7.03 -7.05
CA LEU A 46 6.15 6.32 -8.21
C LEU A 46 6.01 4.80 -8.09
N SER A 47 6.32 4.25 -6.91
CA SER A 47 6.20 2.81 -6.67
C SER A 47 4.75 2.35 -6.59
N TYR A 48 3.86 3.17 -6.01
CA TYR A 48 2.42 2.93 -6.07
C TYR A 48 1.89 2.95 -7.51
N TYR A 49 2.41 3.83 -8.36
CA TYR A 49 2.06 3.85 -9.78
C TYR A 49 2.43 2.55 -10.48
N ALA A 50 3.60 1.98 -10.18
CA ALA A 50 4.00 0.66 -10.69
C ALA A 50 3.06 -0.46 -10.22
N VAL A 51 2.66 -0.46 -8.94
CA VAL A 51 1.65 -1.42 -8.42
C VAL A 51 0.32 -1.26 -9.16
N SER A 52 -0.11 -0.02 -9.39
CA SER A 52 -1.37 0.26 -10.06
C SER A 52 -1.37 -0.10 -11.55
N LEU A 53 -0.24 0.03 -12.24
CA LEU A 53 -0.15 -0.27 -13.68
C LEU A 53 0.23 -1.72 -14.00
N ILE A 54 0.91 -2.41 -13.09
CA ILE A 54 1.41 -3.77 -13.35
C ILE A 54 0.60 -4.78 -12.55
N ILE A 55 0.51 -4.62 -11.23
CA ILE A 55 -0.10 -5.62 -10.34
C ILE A 55 -1.62 -5.66 -10.51
N ASN A 56 -2.28 -4.49 -10.55
CA ASN A 56 -3.73 -4.44 -10.70
C ASN A 56 -4.28 -5.13 -11.97
N PRO A 57 -3.73 -4.90 -13.19
CA PRO A 57 -4.24 -5.59 -14.37
C PRO A 57 -3.96 -7.09 -14.33
N ILE A 58 -2.84 -7.55 -13.77
CA ILE A 58 -2.56 -8.99 -13.57
C ILE A 58 -3.64 -9.62 -12.68
N ILE A 59 -4.01 -8.95 -11.59
CA ILE A 59 -5.03 -9.45 -10.65
C ILE A 59 -6.42 -9.41 -11.27
N LYS A 60 -6.74 -8.37 -12.05
CA LYS A 60 -8.00 -8.32 -12.78
C LYS A 60 -8.09 -9.39 -13.87
N ALA A 61 -6.96 -9.82 -14.43
CA ALA A 61 -6.89 -10.92 -15.39
C ALA A 61 -7.09 -12.29 -14.72
N SER A 62 -6.66 -12.47 -13.47
CA SER A 62 -6.78 -13.74 -12.74
C SER A 62 -8.06 -13.88 -11.92
N ALA A 63 -8.65 -12.78 -11.46
CA ALA A 63 -9.88 -12.76 -10.68
C ALA A 63 -10.94 -11.85 -11.32
N ALA A 64 -11.99 -12.46 -11.88
CA ALA A 64 -13.10 -11.74 -12.50
C ALA A 64 -14.16 -11.28 -11.48
N GLY A 65 -14.79 -10.15 -11.76
CA GLY A 65 -15.96 -9.66 -11.02
C GLY A 65 -15.65 -9.02 -9.67
N PHE A 66 -16.49 -9.30 -8.68
CA PHE A 66 -16.43 -8.69 -7.35
C PHE A 66 -15.09 -8.96 -6.63
N ALA A 67 -14.62 -10.21 -6.65
CA ALA A 67 -13.39 -10.60 -5.96
C ALA A 67 -12.17 -9.83 -6.47
N GLY A 68 -12.05 -9.65 -7.79
CA GLY A 68 -10.96 -8.86 -8.38
C GLY A 68 -10.98 -7.40 -7.92
N THR A 69 -12.15 -6.81 -7.71
CA THR A 69 -12.28 -5.43 -7.22
C THR A 69 -11.84 -5.33 -5.76
N VAL A 70 -12.24 -6.27 -4.90
CA VAL A 70 -11.81 -6.27 -3.49
C VAL A 70 -10.31 -6.46 -3.37
N ILE A 71 -9.76 -7.45 -4.09
CA ILE A 71 -8.34 -7.80 -3.99
C ILE A 71 -7.47 -6.65 -4.51
N THR A 72 -7.85 -6.01 -5.62
CA THR A 72 -7.09 -4.86 -6.14
C THR A 72 -7.13 -3.66 -5.18
N CYS A 73 -8.31 -3.32 -4.65
CA CYS A 73 -8.44 -2.26 -3.66
C CYS A 73 -7.69 -2.59 -2.36
N PHE A 74 -7.74 -3.86 -1.92
CA PHE A 74 -7.01 -4.32 -0.75
C PHE A 74 -5.50 -4.11 -0.94
N ILE A 75 -4.94 -4.60 -2.05
CA ILE A 75 -3.50 -4.53 -2.30
C ILE A 75 -3.03 -3.08 -2.41
N GLN A 76 -3.79 -2.22 -3.07
CA GLN A 76 -3.46 -0.78 -3.16
C GLN A 76 -3.35 -0.14 -1.78
N MET A 77 -4.38 -0.33 -0.94
CA MET A 77 -4.40 0.30 0.37
C MET A 77 -3.37 -0.33 1.31
N PHE A 78 -3.22 -1.66 1.27
CA PHE A 78 -2.25 -2.40 2.06
C PHE A 78 -0.81 -2.00 1.71
N TYR A 79 -0.54 -1.76 0.42
CA TYR A 79 0.73 -1.25 -0.06
C TYR A 79 1.07 0.08 0.60
N ILE A 80 0.13 1.02 0.58
CA ILE A 80 0.31 2.37 1.15
C ILE A 80 0.51 2.30 2.67
N THR A 81 -0.30 1.50 3.37
CA THR A 81 -0.35 1.50 4.83
C THR A 81 0.76 0.70 5.48
N PHE A 82 1.27 -0.34 4.81
CA PHE A 82 2.24 -1.26 5.42
C PHE A 82 3.45 -1.53 4.53
N LEU A 83 3.22 -1.97 3.28
CA LEU A 83 4.30 -2.49 2.45
C LEU A 83 5.34 -1.39 2.14
N PHE A 84 4.89 -0.19 1.80
CA PHE A 84 5.76 0.93 1.49
C PHE A 84 6.55 1.43 2.71
N PRO A 85 5.93 1.72 3.88
CA PRO A 85 6.66 1.99 5.12
C PRO A 85 7.67 0.91 5.48
N ALA A 86 7.31 -0.37 5.32
CA ALA A 86 8.20 -1.50 5.60
C ALA A 86 9.42 -1.51 4.66
N ILE A 87 9.23 -1.30 3.36
CA ILE A 87 10.32 -1.24 2.37
C ILE A 87 11.27 -0.09 2.70
N ILE A 88 10.76 1.11 3.00
CA ILE A 88 11.63 2.23 3.39
C ILE A 88 12.42 1.88 4.64
N LYS A 89 11.77 1.35 5.68
CA LYS A 89 12.47 1.03 6.92
C LYS A 89 13.58 -0.01 6.73
N ILE A 90 13.35 -1.00 5.88
CA ILE A 90 14.36 -2.00 5.51
C ILE A 90 15.50 -1.35 4.72
N ALA A 91 15.18 -0.46 3.77
CA ALA A 91 16.18 0.26 3.00
C ALA A 91 17.05 1.12 3.93
N GLU A 92 16.45 1.90 4.83
CA GLU A 92 17.16 2.76 5.76
C GLU A 92 18.07 1.98 6.72
N ARG A 93 17.62 0.85 7.27
CA ARG A 93 18.45 -0.05 8.08
C ARG A 93 19.67 -0.64 7.33
N LYS A 94 19.64 -0.66 6.01
CA LYS A 94 20.72 -1.20 5.18
C LYS A 94 21.77 -0.12 4.80
N PHE A 95 21.45 1.15 5.03
CA PHE A 95 22.32 2.29 4.76
C PHE A 95 22.92 2.91 6.03
N GLU A 96 22.64 2.33 7.21
CA GLU A 96 23.39 2.53 8.47
C GLU A 96 24.52 1.51 8.58
#